data_AF-A0A528N1L1-F1
#
_entry.id   AF-A0A528N1L1-F1
#
_cell.length_a   1.000
_cell.length_b   1.000
_cell.length_c   1.000
_cell.angle_alpha   90.00
_cell.angle_beta   90.00
_cell.angle_gamma   90.00
#
_symmetry.space_group_name_H-M   'P 1'
#
loop_
_entity.id
_entity.type
_entity.pdbx_description
1 polymer ?
#
loop_
_entity_poly.entity_id
_entity_poly.type
_entity_poly.pdbx_seq_one_letter_code
_entity_poly.pdbx_strand_id
1 'polypeptide(L)' 'IYTRGNARDYDGWEKQEGLAGWGYRDVLPYFKRAENNQRYANDFHGDQGPLGVSNPIAPLPICEAYFRAGQEMGIPFNP' A
#
# COMPACT_ATOMS: atom_id res chain seq x y z
N ILE A 1 3.93 -4.72 -9.88
CA ILE A 1 3.21 -4.94 -8.61
C ILE A 1 3.57 -3.77 -7.70
N TYR A 2 2.57 -3.09 -7.14
CA TYR A 2 2.78 -2.02 -6.16
C TYR A 2 2.36 -2.52 -4.78
N THR A 3 3.28 -2.55 -3.84
CA THR A 3 3.07 -3.02 -2.47
C THR A 3 3.84 -2.13 -1.51
N ARG A 4 3.34 -1.99 -0.27
CA ARG A 4 4.01 -1.25 0.81
C ARG A 4 4.24 -2.17 2.01
N GLY A 5 5.26 -1.86 2.81
CA GLY A 5 5.48 -2.51 4.09
C GLY A 5 4.36 -2.21 5.09
N ASN A 6 4.23 -3.06 6.11
CA ASN A 6 3.32 -2.83 7.21
C ASN A 6 3.92 -1.76 8.14
N ALA A 7 3.09 -0.96 8.81
CA ALA A 7 3.55 0.02 9.79
C ALA A 7 4.47 -0.60 10.87
N ARG A 8 4.21 -1.85 11.27
CA ARG A 8 5.01 -2.59 12.25
C ARG A 8 6.46 -2.82 11.81
N ASP A 9 6.71 -2.90 10.50
CA ASP A 9 8.06 -3.12 9.98
C ASP A 9 8.94 -1.88 10.29
N TYR A 10 8.41 -0.69 10.00
CA TYR A 10 9.07 0.59 10.23
C TYR A 10 9.16 0.96 11.72
N ASP A 11 8.07 0.74 12.46
CA ASP A 11 8.09 0.92 13.92
C ASP A 11 9.07 -0.04 14.61
N GLY A 12 9.27 -1.24 14.06
CA GLY A 12 10.29 -2.18 14.51
C GLY A 12 11.68 -1.62 14.33
N TRP A 13 11.99 -1.04 13.17
CA TRP A 13 13.28 -0.37 12.92
C TRP A 13 13.56 0.74 13.91
N GLU A 14 12.58 1.60 14.18
CA GLU A 14 12.77 2.68 15.15
C GLU A 14 12.94 2.17 16.58
N LYS A 15 12.05 1.29 17.04
CA LYS A 15 11.94 0.94 18.46
C LYS A 15 12.85 -0.21 18.88
N GLN A 16 13.11 -1.16 17.99
CA GLN A 16 13.87 -2.37 18.29
C GLN A 16 15.33 -2.21 17.84
N GLU A 17 15.56 -1.63 16.67
CA GLU A 17 16.89 -1.46 16.08
C GLU A 17 17.51 -0.08 16.37
N GLY A 18 16.77 0.82 17.02
CA GLY A 18 17.25 2.15 17.41
C GLY A 18 17.42 3.13 16.24
N LEU A 19 16.79 2.85 15.10
CA LEU A 19 16.85 3.71 13.90
C LEU A 19 15.86 4.88 14.02
N ALA A 20 16.20 5.87 14.83
CA ALA A 20 15.35 7.03 15.07
C ALA A 20 14.94 7.74 13.75
N GLY A 21 13.65 8.09 13.63
CA GLY A 21 13.09 8.73 12.43
C GLY A 21 12.77 7.78 11.29
N TRP A 22 12.91 6.46 11.50
CA TRP A 22 12.43 5.43 10.58
C TRP A 22 11.07 4.85 10.97
N GLY A 23 10.42 5.38 12.01
CA GLY A 23 9.07 5.00 12.40
C GLY A 23 8.07 5.23 11.27
N TYR A 24 6.96 4.48 11.26
CA TYR A 24 6.02 4.54 10.13
C TYR A 24 5.49 5.96 9.87
N ARG A 25 5.25 6.72 10.95
CA ARG A 25 4.76 8.10 10.88
C ARG A 25 5.77 9.05 10.25
N ASP A 26 7.06 8.81 10.44
CA ASP A 26 8.15 9.63 9.92
C ASP A 26 8.39 9.37 8.43
N VAL A 27 8.25 8.12 8.00
CA VAL A 27 8.43 7.74 6.58
C VAL A 27 7.18 7.97 5.72
N LEU A 28 5.97 7.98 6.32
CA LEU A 28 4.71 8.13 5.59
C LEU A 28 4.64 9.38 4.67
N PRO A 29 5.10 10.57 5.09
CA PRO A 29 5.14 11.75 4.21
C PRO A 29 5.93 11.51 2.92
N TYR A 30 6.99 10.70 2.96
CA TYR A 30 7.79 10.37 1.79
C TYR A 30 7.05 9.42 0.85
N PHE A 31 6.31 8.45 1.38
CA PHE A 31 5.46 7.57 0.56
C PHE A 31 4.37 8.36 -0.15
N LYS A 32 3.70 9.29 0.55
CA LYS A 32 2.69 10.17 -0.05
C LYS A 32 3.30 11.07 -1.12
N ARG A 33 4.47 11.65 -0.86
CA ARG A 33 5.14 12.53 -1.83
C ARG A 33 5.60 11.80 -3.10
N ALA A 34 5.98 10.53 -2.97
CA ALA A 34 6.40 9.73 -4.12
C ALA A 34 5.22 9.27 -5.00
N GLU A 35 4.08 9.00 -4.40
CA GLU A 35 2.92 8.37 -5.04
C GLU A 35 2.03 9.37 -5.80
N ASN A 36 1.61 8.97 -6.99
CA ASN A 36 0.45 9.51 -7.70
C ASN A 36 -0.55 8.38 -7.95
N ASN A 37 -1.40 8.16 -6.95
CA ASN A 37 -2.40 7.11 -6.96
C ASN A 37 -3.65 7.58 -7.69
N GLN A 38 -4.07 6.83 -8.70
CA GLN A 38 -5.27 7.14 -9.49
C GLN A 38 -6.57 6.99 -8.69
N ARG A 39 -6.56 6.25 -7.58
CA ARG A 39 -7.78 5.84 -6.86
C ARG A 39 -7.89 6.45 -5.47
N TYR A 40 -6.79 6.61 -4.76
CA TYR A 40 -6.80 7.04 -3.36
C TYR A 40 -6.01 8.33 -3.16
N ALA A 41 -6.63 9.31 -2.51
CA ALA A 41 -5.97 10.48 -1.95
C ALA A 41 -6.49 10.66 -0.52
N ASN A 42 -5.75 10.13 0.47
CA ASN A 42 -6.23 10.05 1.84
C ASN A 42 -5.07 10.15 2.85
N ASP A 43 -5.30 9.77 4.11
CA ASP A 43 -4.29 9.83 5.16
C ASP A 43 -3.01 9.06 4.80
N PHE A 44 -3.13 8.00 4.01
CA PHE A 44 -2.04 7.09 3.68
C PHE A 44 -1.51 7.24 2.24
N HIS A 45 -2.28 7.81 1.32
CA HIS A 45 -1.95 7.86 -0.11
C HIS A 45 -1.82 9.28 -0.67
N GLY A 46 -0.91 9.45 -1.62
CA GLY A 46 -0.73 10.68 -2.40
C GLY A 46 -1.10 10.51 -3.87
N ASP A 47 -1.49 11.60 -4.51
CA ASP A 47 -2.01 11.67 -5.88
C ASP A 47 -1.26 12.69 -6.76
N GLN A 48 -0.17 13.27 -6.27
CA GLN A 48 0.59 14.34 -6.95
C GLN A 48 2.08 14.01 -7.15
N GLY A 49 2.51 12.81 -6.72
CA GLY A 49 3.89 12.38 -6.85
C GLY A 49 4.31 12.01 -8.28
N PRO A 50 5.61 11.74 -8.49
CA PRO A 50 6.11 11.33 -9.80
C PRO A 50 5.79 9.86 -10.17
N LEU A 51 5.46 9.00 -9.20
CA LEU A 51 5.22 7.57 -9.44
C LEU A 51 3.74 7.27 -9.63
N GLY A 52 3.33 7.02 -10.87
CA GLY A 52 1.96 6.61 -11.19
C GLY A 52 1.62 5.23 -10.60
N VAL A 53 0.51 5.16 -9.86
CA VAL A 53 -0.05 3.93 -9.29
C VAL A 53 -1.50 3.80 -9.75
N SER A 54 -1.80 2.70 -10.44
CA SER A 54 -3.10 2.45 -11.05
C SER A 54 -3.47 0.97 -11.02
N ASN A 55 -4.74 0.68 -11.28
CA ASN A 55 -5.18 -0.68 -11.56
C ASN A 55 -4.77 -1.10 -12.97
N PRO A 56 -4.59 -2.41 -13.22
CA PRO A 56 -4.42 -2.91 -14.58
C PRO A 56 -5.58 -2.48 -15.49
N ILE A 57 -5.27 -2.01 -16.69
CA ILE A 57 -6.27 -1.52 -17.66
C ILE A 57 -7.09 -2.69 -18.26
N ALA A 58 -6.46 -3.87 -18.41
CA ALA A 58 -7.09 -5.07 -18.94
C ALA A 58 -6.71 -6.28 -18.07
N PRO A 59 -7.30 -6.42 -16.87
CA PRO A 59 -7.02 -7.57 -16.02
C PRO A 59 -7.52 -8.85 -16.68
N LEU A 60 -6.80 -9.95 -16.46
CA LEU A 60 -7.25 -11.27 -16.91
C LEU A 60 -8.44 -11.74 -16.05
N PRO A 61 -9.42 -12.48 -16.61
CA PRO A 61 -10.58 -12.98 -15.84
C PRO A 61 -10.20 -13.81 -14.61
N ILE A 62 -9.01 -14.46 -14.63
CA ILE A 62 -8.49 -15.21 -13.49
C ILE A 62 -8.23 -14.33 -12.25
N CYS A 63 -7.97 -13.04 -12.41
CA CYS A 63 -7.77 -12.13 -11.28
C CYS A 63 -9.04 -12.00 -10.43
N GLU A 64 -10.20 -11.83 -11.08
CA GLU A 64 -11.49 -11.78 -10.37
C GLU A 64 -11.84 -13.13 -9.73
N ALA A 65 -11.61 -14.24 -10.45
CA ALA A 65 -11.82 -15.57 -9.92
C ALA A 65 -10.98 -15.83 -8.66
N TYR A 66 -9.73 -15.36 -8.66
CA TYR A 66 -8.84 -15.47 -7.50
C TYR A 66 -9.35 -14.67 -6.30
N PHE A 67 -9.84 -13.44 -6.50
CA PHE A 67 -10.43 -12.64 -5.41
C PHE A 67 -11.67 -13.32 -4.81
N ARG A 68 -12.56 -13.87 -5.66
CA ARG A 68 -13.76 -14.59 -5.20
C ARG A 68 -13.42 -15.83 -4.40
N ALA A 69 -12.45 -16.63 -4.84
CA ALA A 69 -12.00 -17.81 -4.11
C ALA A 69 -11.46 -17.45 -2.71
N GLY A 70 -10.76 -16.31 -2.58
CA GLY A 70 -10.35 -15.79 -1.28
C GLY A 70 -11.53 -15.47 -0.36
N GLN A 71 -12.58 -14.85 -0.90
CA GLN A 71 -13.80 -14.55 -0.15
C GLN A 71 -14.56 -15.80 0.29
N GLU A 72 -14.61 -16.85 -0.55
CA GLU A 72 -15.18 -18.16 -0.20
C GLU A 72 -14.43 -18.83 0.95
N MET A 73 -13.12 -18.57 1.08
CA MET A 73 -12.29 -19.00 2.21
C MET A 73 -12.39 -18.09 3.44
N GLY A 74 -13.25 -17.07 3.40
CA GLY A 74 -13.46 -16.13 4.51
C GLY A 74 -12.47 -14.97 4.55
N ILE A 75 -11.65 -14.76 3.51
CA ILE A 75 -10.77 -13.59 3.41
C ILE A 75 -11.60 -12.41 2.90
N PRO A 76 -11.80 -11.33 3.69
CA PRO A 76 -12.64 -10.22 3.27
C PRO A 76 -12.01 -9.47 2.10
N PHE A 77 -12.86 -9.04 1.17
CA PHE A 77 -12.44 -8.15 0.09
C PHE A 77 -12.17 -6.76 0.64
N ASN A 78 -10.98 -6.23 0.35
CA ASN A 78 -10.62 -4.85 0.65
C ASN A 78 -10.74 -4.03 -0.65
N PRO A 79 -11.73 -3.13 -0.75
CA PRO A 79 -12.04 -2.43 -1.99
C PRO A 79 -10.91 -1.53 -2.43
#